data_AF-A0A0G0HDH3-F1
#
_entry.id   AF-A0A0G0HDH3-F1
#
_cell.length_a   1.000
_cell.length_b   1.000
_cell.length_c   1.000
_cell.angle_alpha   90.00
_cell.angle_beta   90.00
_cell.angle_gamma   90.00
#
_symmetry.space_group_name_H-M   'P 1'
#
loop_
_entity.id
_entity.type
_entity.pdbx_description
1 polymer ?
#
loop_
_entity_poly.entity_id
_entity_poly.type
_entity_poly.pdbx_seq_one_letter_code
_entity_poly.pdbx_strand_id
1 'polypeptide(L)'
;MKHTVHHIKKDLKSHAFNYLILITAGIFFLTMLNLYKGERLMEFILLLIFASFYIIWGIYQHIVDDTLHLKIVIEYILIAFTMIFLLKILIIP
;
A
#
# COMPACT_ATOMS: atom_id res chain seq x y z
N MET A 1 -24.20 -5.11 -20.34
CA MET A 1 -23.23 -5.86 -19.51
C MET A 1 -21.94 -6.24 -20.24
N LYS A 2 -21.95 -6.70 -21.51
CA LYS A 2 -20.71 -7.09 -22.23
C LYS A 2 -19.73 -5.93 -22.49
N HIS A 3 -20.23 -4.73 -22.73
CA HIS A 3 -19.40 -3.54 -23.00
C HIS A 3 -18.62 -3.06 -21.77
N THR A 4 -19.25 -3.13 -20.59
CA THR A 4 -18.64 -2.73 -19.32
C THR A 4 -17.49 -3.66 -18.92
N VAL A 5 -17.66 -4.97 -19.13
CA VAL A 5 -16.62 -5.97 -18.84
C VAL A 5 -15.40 -5.81 -19.75
N HIS A 6 -15.59 -5.39 -21.00
CA HIS A 6 -14.49 -5.19 -21.94
C HIS A 6 -13.61 -3.98 -21.55
N HIS A 7 -14.22 -2.88 -21.10
CA HIS A 7 -13.48 -1.71 -20.59
C HIS A 7 -12.70 -2.04 -19.32
N ILE A 8 -13.35 -2.67 -18.34
CA ILE A 8 -12.69 -3.08 -17.10
C ILE A 8 -11.49 -3.98 -17.40
N LYS A 9 -11.63 -4.95 -18.32
CA LYS A 9 -10.54 -5.87 -18.67
C LYS A 9 -9.36 -5.17 -19.38
N LYS A 10 -9.60 -4.09 -20.11
CA LYS A 10 -8.57 -3.31 -20.80
C LYS A 10 -7.79 -2.44 -19.81
N ASP A 11 -8.48 -1.75 -18.90
CA ASP A 11 -7.86 -0.92 -17.87
C ASP A 11 -7.13 -1.77 -16.83
N LEU A 12 -7.72 -2.92 -16.45
CA LEU A 12 -7.06 -3.88 -15.57
C LEU A 12 -5.77 -4.41 -16.23
N LYS A 13 -5.71 -4.63 -17.54
CA LYS A 13 -4.48 -5.11 -18.19
C LYS A 13 -3.37 -4.05 -18.21
N SER A 14 -3.75 -2.76 -18.23
CA SER A 14 -2.81 -1.63 -18.19
C SER A 14 -2.21 -1.43 -16.79
N HIS A 15 -3.00 -1.63 -15.72
CA HIS A 15 -2.57 -1.38 -14.34
C HIS A 15 -2.46 -2.65 -13.47
N ALA A 16 -2.71 -3.84 -14.02
CA ALA A 16 -2.67 -5.11 -13.28
C ALA A 16 -1.32 -5.33 -12.60
N PHE A 17 -0.24 -4.96 -13.27
CA PHE A 17 1.09 -5.10 -12.70
C PHE A 17 1.28 -4.23 -11.45
N ASN A 18 0.73 -3.01 -11.47
CA ASN A 18 0.83 -2.08 -10.35
C ASN A 18 0.03 -2.60 -9.13
N TYR A 19 -1.18 -3.10 -9.37
CA TYR A 19 -1.97 -3.73 -8.31
C TYR A 19 -1.36 -5.04 -7.80
N LEU A 20 -0.73 -5.82 -8.69
CA LEU A 20 -0.07 -7.07 -8.32
C LEU A 20 1.12 -6.80 -7.38
N ILE A 21 1.91 -5.75 -7.65
CA ILE A 21 2.99 -5.29 -6.76
C ILE A 21 2.46 -4.95 -5.36
N LEU A 22 1.34 -4.21 -5.28
CA LEU A 22 0.78 -3.83 -3.99
C LEU A 22 0.26 -5.04 -3.21
N ILE A 23 -0.39 -5.98 -3.90
CA ILE A 23 -0.91 -7.21 -3.30
C ILE A 23 0.24 -8.08 -2.80
N THR A 24 1.29 -8.29 -3.59
CA THR A 24 2.44 -9.12 -3.18
C THR A 24 3.18 -8.48 -2.00
N ALA A 25 3.38 -7.16 -2.02
CA ALA A 25 3.97 -6.44 -0.89
C ALA A 25 3.10 -6.52 0.37
N GLY A 26 1.77 -6.42 0.24
CA GLY A 26 0.83 -6.55 1.35
C GLY A 26 0.85 -7.96 1.97
N ILE A 27 0.84 -9.01 1.15
CA ILE A 27 0.94 -10.40 1.62
C ILE A 27 2.29 -10.63 2.32
N PHE A 28 3.38 -10.13 1.73
CA PHE A 28 4.72 -10.22 2.32
C PHE A 28 4.77 -9.51 3.68
N PHE A 29 4.23 -8.29 3.76
CA PHE A 29 4.14 -7.53 5.01
C PHE A 29 3.37 -8.28 6.09
N LEU A 30 2.17 -8.78 5.79
CA LEU A 30 1.36 -9.54 6.75
C LEU A 30 2.06 -10.83 7.20
N THR A 31 2.76 -11.51 6.30
CA THR A 31 3.53 -12.72 6.62
C THR A 31 4.67 -12.39 7.58
N MET A 32 5.42 -11.32 7.31
CA MET A 32 6.52 -10.86 8.18
C MET A 32 6.01 -10.38 9.53
N LEU A 33 4.89 -9.64 9.55
CA LEU A 33 4.28 -9.18 10.79
C LEU A 33 3.86 -10.36 11.68
N ASN A 34 3.33 -11.43 11.09
CA ASN A 34 2.99 -12.66 11.82
C ASN A 34 4.24 -13.40 12.32
N LEU A 35 5.30 -13.47 11.51
CA LEU A 35 6.55 -14.15 11.87
C LEU A 35 7.29 -13.46 13.02
N TYR A 36 7.31 -12.13 13.04
CA TYR A 36 7.95 -11.33 14.09
C TYR A 36 6.97 -10.85 15.17
N LYS A 37 5.82 -11.50 15.29
CA LYS A 37 4.79 -11.12 16.26
C LYS A 37 5.34 -11.18 17.69
N GLY A 38 5.18 -10.07 18.43
CA GLY A 38 5.66 -9.91 19.80
C GLY A 38 7.04 -9.26 19.92
N GLU A 39 7.82 -9.20 18.84
CA GLU A 39 9.07 -8.46 18.77
C GLU A 39 8.80 -7.00 18.39
N ARG A 40 8.48 -6.16 19.39
CA ARG A 40 8.03 -4.77 19.20
C ARG A 40 8.91 -3.94 18.25
N LEU A 41 10.23 -4.12 18.34
CA LEU A 41 11.17 -3.39 17.48
C LEU A 41 11.03 -3.80 16.02
N MET A 42 10.92 -5.11 15.75
CA MET A 42 10.78 -5.64 14.40
C MET A 42 9.42 -5.28 13.80
N GLU A 43 8.34 -5.37 14.57
CA GLU A 43 7.00 -4.93 14.13
C GLU A 43 7.00 -3.45 13.73
N PHE A 44 7.64 -2.60 14.54
CA PHE A 44 7.75 -1.17 14.22
C PHE A 44 8.58 -0.91 12.95
N ILE A 45 9.71 -1.60 12.78
CA ILE A 45 10.55 -1.50 11.58
C ILE A 45 9.77 -1.96 10.34
N LEU A 46 9.07 -3.09 10.42
CA LEU A 46 8.25 -3.61 9.31
C LEU A 46 7.13 -2.64 8.94
N LEU A 47 6.44 -2.05 9.93
CA LEU A 47 5.43 -1.02 9.72
C LEU A 47 6.02 0.21 9.01
N LEU A 48 7.18 0.69 9.46
CA LEU A 48 7.84 1.85 8.87
C LEU A 48 8.26 1.58 7.41
N ILE A 49 8.82 0.40 7.14
CA ILE A 49 9.21 -0.03 5.78
C ILE A 49 7.97 -0.10 4.89
N PHE A 50 6.90 -0.74 5.34
CA PHE A 50 5.68 -0.90 4.54
C PHE A 50 4.98 0.43 4.27
N ALA A 51 4.90 1.32 5.26
CA ALA A 51 4.38 2.68 5.09
C ALA A 51 5.20 3.49 4.09
N SER A 52 6.52 3.40 4.17
CA SER A 52 7.42 4.10 3.23
C SER A 52 7.26 3.56 1.81
N PHE A 53 7.19 2.24 1.65
CA PHE A 53 6.89 1.58 0.39
C PHE A 53 5.55 2.05 -0.19
N TYR A 54 4.49 2.10 0.62
CA TYR A 54 3.16 2.53 0.19
C TYR A 54 3.17 3.98 -0.33
N ILE A 55 3.85 4.90 0.37
CA ILE A 55 3.97 6.30 -0.06
C ILE A 55 4.74 6.38 -1.39
N ILE A 56 5.90 5.70 -1.49
CA ILE A 56 6.72 5.73 -2.70
C ILE A 56 5.96 5.13 -3.89
N TRP A 57 5.29 4.00 -3.70
CA TRP A 57 4.48 3.35 -4.72
C TRP A 57 3.32 4.23 -5.17
N GLY A 58 2.60 4.86 -4.24
CA GLY A 58 1.51 5.79 -4.55
C GLY A 58 1.99 7.01 -5.36
N ILE A 59 3.12 7.60 -4.97
CA ILE A 59 3.75 8.69 -5.72
C ILE A 59 4.14 8.21 -7.12
N TYR A 60 4.83 7.08 -7.23
CA TYR A 60 5.27 6.52 -8.52
C TYR A 60 4.09 6.31 -9.47
N GLN A 61 2.99 5.73 -8.99
CA GLN A 61 1.79 5.50 -9.80
C GLN A 61 1.22 6.82 -10.35
N HIS A 62 1.11 7.84 -9.52
CA HIS A 62 0.58 9.14 -9.92
C HIS A 62 1.52 9.96 -10.82
N ILE A 63 2.84 9.73 -10.74
CA ILE A 63 3.79 10.29 -11.72
C ILE A 63 3.59 9.63 -13.08
N VAL A 64 3.49 8.29 -13.13
CA VAL A 64 3.31 7.55 -14.39
C VAL A 64 1.98 7.90 -15.07
N ASP A 65 0.95 8.17 -14.27
CA ASP A 65 -0.37 8.54 -14.78
C ASP A 65 -0.53 10.07 -15.00
N ASP A 66 0.54 10.87 -14.89
CA ASP A 66 0.55 12.35 -15.04
C ASP A 66 -0.49 13.09 -14.15
N THR A 67 -0.89 12.47 -13.03
CA THR A 67 -1.90 12.99 -12.10
C THR A 67 -1.30 13.43 -10.77
N LEU A 68 0.02 13.59 -10.67
CA LEU A 68 0.68 13.95 -9.43
C LEU A 68 0.31 15.36 -8.98
N HIS A 69 -0.50 15.43 -7.92
CA HIS A 69 -0.77 16.66 -7.18
C HIS A 69 -0.31 16.53 -5.74
N LEU A 70 0.18 17.64 -5.15
CA LEU A 70 0.64 17.67 -3.76
C LEU A 70 -0.44 17.21 -2.77
N LYS A 71 -1.72 17.49 -3.07
CA LYS A 71 -2.87 16.98 -2.31
C LYS A 71 -2.86 15.45 -2.21
N ILE A 72 -2.58 14.76 -3.31
CA ILE A 72 -2.56 13.30 -3.37
C ILE A 72 -1.41 12.78 -2.51
N VAL A 73 -0.22 13.35 -2.63
CA VAL A 73 0.93 12.95 -1.79
C VAL A 73 0.60 13.08 -0.29
N ILE A 74 -0.07 14.17 0.12
CA ILE A 74 -0.53 14.36 1.50
C ILE A 74 -1.55 13.29 1.91
N GLU A 75 -2.50 12.93 1.04
CA GLU A 75 -3.47 11.85 1.31
C GLU A 75 -2.76 10.52 1.60
N TYR A 76 -1.77 10.13 0.79
CA TYR A 76 -1.00 8.90 1.01
C TYR A 76 -0.20 8.92 2.31
N ILE A 77 0.42 10.06 2.63
CA ILE A 77 1.13 10.24 3.91
C ILE A 77 0.15 10.09 5.09
N LEU A 78 -1.01 10.75 5.03
CA LEU A 78 -2.02 10.66 6.09
C LEU A 78 -2.51 9.22 6.27
N ILE A 79 -2.83 8.52 5.18
CA ILE A 79 -3.26 7.11 5.23
C ILE A 79 -2.17 6.23 5.84
N ALA A 80 -0.91 6.40 5.44
CA ALA A 80 0.21 5.64 5.97
C ALA A 80 0.38 5.86 7.48
N PHE A 81 0.30 7.12 7.94
CA PHE A 81 0.33 7.45 9.36
C PHE A 81 -0.84 6.82 10.12
N THR A 82 -2.07 6.96 9.62
CA THR A 82 -3.25 6.35 10.24
C THR A 82 -3.10 4.84 10.39
N MET A 83 -2.63 4.15 9.34
CA MET A 83 -2.32 2.71 9.39
C MET A 83 -1.32 2.36 10.48
N ILE A 84 -0.20 3.10 10.58
CA ILE A 84 0.80 2.88 11.63
C ILE A 84 0.18 3.01 13.02
N PHE A 85 -0.63 4.07 13.25
CA PHE A 85 -1.29 4.28 14.54
C PHE A 85 -2.29 3.17 14.87
N LEU A 86 -3.14 2.77 13.91
CA LEU A 86 -4.14 1.72 14.11
C LEU A 86 -3.48 0.36 14.39
N LEU A 87 -2.45 0.00 13.62
CA LEU A 87 -1.72 -1.26 13.82
C LEU A 87 -0.97 -1.25 15.15
N LYS A 88 -0.37 -0.13 15.54
CA LYS A 88 0.25 -0.01 16.87
C LYS A 88 -0.75 -0.24 18.01
N ILE A 89 -1.97 0.29 17.90
CA ILE A 89 -3.04 0.08 18.89
C ILE A 89 -3.48 -1.40 18.94
N LEU A 90 -3.55 -2.06 17.78
CA LEU A 90 -3.97 -3.47 17.70
C LEU A 90 -2.89 -4.43 18.23
N ILE A 91 -1.62 -4.13 17.96
CA ILE A 91 -0.47 -5.00 18.24
C ILE A 91 0.05 -4.82 19.67
N ILE A 92 -0.07 -3.60 20.23
CA ILE A 92 0.30 -3.31 21.62
C ILE A 92 -0.98 -3.30 22.48
N PRO A 93 -1.34 -4.41 23.15
CA PRO A 93 -2.26 -4.36 24.29
C PRO A 93 -1.63 -3.61 25.47
#